data_AF-A0A3D0M6Z4-F1
#
_entry.id   AF-A0A3D0M6Z4-F1
#
_cell.length_a   1.000
_cell.length_b   1.000
_cell.length_c   1.000
_cell.angle_alpha   90.00
_cell.angle_beta   90.00
_cell.angle_gamma   90.00
#
_symmetry.space_group_name_H-M   'P 1'
#
loop_
_entity.id
_entity.type
_entity.pdbx_description
1 polymer ?
#
loop_
_entity_poly.entity_id
_entity_poly.type
_entity_poly.pdbx_seq_one_letter_code
_entity_poly.pdbx_strand_id
1 'polypeptide(L)'
;MPTITVNLSDTTFVSSTQPDANLSYYPLLYTGTDPSFGTCIGLMQLSLSSLPATNVVSAMLQLAVVVKSGLTQSPVVVNRVTDSYDN
;
A
#
# COMPACT_ATOMS: atom_id res chain seq x y z
N MET A 1 19.52 12.97 -13.33
CA MET A 1 18.78 11.80 -13.87
C MET A 1 17.33 12.19 -14.03
N PRO A 2 16.60 11.68 -15.05
CA PRO A 2 15.18 11.98 -15.21
C PRO A 2 14.39 11.40 -14.04
N THR A 3 13.40 12.15 -13.55
CA THR A 3 12.42 11.65 -12.60
C THR A 3 11.48 10.70 -13.33
N ILE A 4 11.31 9.48 -12.80
CA ILE A 4 10.36 8.50 -13.32
C ILE A 4 9.20 8.42 -12.34
N THR A 5 7.99 8.72 -12.82
CA THR A 5 6.76 8.53 -12.05
C THR A 5 6.22 7.14 -12.29
N VAL A 6 6.04 6.38 -11.22
CA VAL A 6 5.43 5.04 -11.25
C VAL A 6 4.05 5.13 -10.65
N ASN A 7 3.04 4.71 -11.40
CA ASN A 7 1.69 4.59 -10.88
C ASN A 7 1.55 3.31 -10.06
N LEU A 8 0.74 3.34 -9.01
CA LEU A 8 0.34 2.15 -8.28
C LEU A 8 -0.44 1.24 -9.21
N SER A 9 0.05 0.03 -9.44
CA SER A 9 -0.62 -0.94 -10.31
C SER A 9 -1.72 -1.68 -9.56
N ASP A 10 -1.45 -2.05 -8.30
CA ASP A 10 -2.32 -2.90 -7.51
C ASP A 10 -2.39 -2.43 -6.05
N THR A 11 -3.61 -2.44 -5.53
CA THR A 11 -3.92 -2.22 -4.13
C THR A 11 -4.72 -3.40 -3.62
N THR A 12 -4.35 -3.93 -2.46
CA THR A 12 -5.09 -4.99 -1.77
C THR A 12 -5.50 -4.51 -0.40
N PHE A 13 -6.74 -4.81 -0.02
CA PHE A 13 -7.31 -4.50 1.27
C PHE A 13 -7.67 -5.82 1.91
N VAL A 14 -7.11 -6.06 3.09
CA VAL A 14 -7.39 -7.26 3.88
C VAL A 14 -8.05 -6.82 5.18
N SER A 15 -9.26 -7.32 5.40
CA SER A 15 -10.01 -7.17 6.64
C SER A 15 -9.95 -8.46 7.45
N SER A 16 -9.80 -8.35 8.77
CA SER A 16 -9.85 -9.52 9.65
C SER A 16 -11.23 -10.19 9.70
N THR A 17 -12.31 -9.45 9.37
CA THR A 17 -13.67 -10.01 9.34
C THR A 17 -14.05 -10.58 7.98
N GLN A 18 -13.31 -10.23 6.93
CA GLN A 18 -13.53 -10.70 5.55
C GLN A 18 -12.18 -11.00 4.88
N PRO A 19 -11.46 -12.04 5.33
CA PRO A 19 -10.10 -12.32 4.88
C PRO A 19 -10.02 -12.67 3.39
N ASP A 20 -11.07 -13.26 2.83
CA ASP A 20 -11.11 -13.71 1.43
C ASP A 20 -11.65 -12.65 0.47
N ALA A 21 -12.01 -11.45 0.97
CA ALA A 21 -12.58 -10.38 0.16
C ALA A 21 -11.60 -9.22 -0.01
N ASN A 22 -11.16 -8.98 -1.25
CA ASN A 22 -10.42 -7.76 -1.58
C ASN A 22 -11.40 -6.58 -1.71
N LEU A 23 -11.49 -5.74 -0.68
CA LEU A 23 -12.34 -4.54 -0.70
C LEU A 23 -11.60 -3.28 -1.19
N SER A 24 -10.49 -3.45 -1.91
CA SER A 24 -9.76 -2.31 -2.44
C SER A 24 -10.59 -1.57 -3.48
N TYR A 25 -10.59 -0.25 -3.37
CA TYR A 25 -11.16 0.61 -4.39
C TYR A 25 -10.08 1.59 -4.81
N TYR A 26 -9.44 1.36 -5.96
CA TYR A 26 -8.43 2.28 -6.46
C TYR A 26 -9.03 3.70 -6.60
N PRO A 27 -8.36 4.78 -6.13
CA PRO A 27 -7.01 4.85 -5.53
C PRO A 27 -7.01 4.93 -3.99
N LEU A 28 -8.06 4.46 -3.33
CA LEU A 28 -8.26 4.54 -1.88
C LEU A 28 -7.83 3.26 -1.17
N LEU A 29 -7.17 3.45 -0.02
CA LEU A 29 -6.76 2.40 0.89
C LEU A 29 -7.35 2.67 2.28
N TYR A 30 -7.83 1.61 2.91
CA TYR A 30 -8.31 1.64 4.28
C TYR A 30 -7.35 0.87 5.18
N THR A 31 -6.98 1.44 6.32
CA THR A 31 -6.07 0.84 7.29
C THR A 31 -6.46 1.22 8.72
N GLY A 32 -6.11 0.38 9.68
CA GLY A 32 -6.41 0.59 11.10
C GLY A 32 -7.52 -0.33 11.58
N THR A 33 -8.31 0.12 12.56
CA THR A 33 -9.43 -0.64 13.10
C THR A 33 -10.75 0.03 12.75
N ASP A 34 -11.69 -0.79 12.28
CA ASP A 34 -13.04 -0.38 11.92
C ASP A 34 -14.08 -1.25 12.67
N PRO A 35 -15.22 -0.70 13.13
CA PRO A 35 -16.25 -1.47 13.84
C PRO A 35 -16.88 -2.61 13.02
N SER A 36 -16.93 -2.49 11.70
CA SER A 36 -17.52 -3.47 10.78
C SER A 36 -16.48 -4.40 10.16
N PHE A 37 -15.30 -3.87 9.85
CA PHE A 37 -14.22 -4.61 9.18
C PHE A 37 -13.12 -5.13 10.14
N GLY A 38 -13.19 -4.80 11.43
CA GLY A 38 -12.16 -5.18 12.39
C GLY A 38 -10.80 -4.58 12.03
N THR A 39 -9.74 -5.38 12.11
CA THR A 39 -8.39 -4.95 11.73
C THR A 39 -8.24 -4.95 10.21
N CYS A 40 -7.90 -3.79 9.68
CA CYS A 40 -7.76 -3.50 8.26
C CYS A 40 -6.30 -3.22 7.90
N ILE A 41 -5.78 -3.94 6.91
CA ILE A 41 -4.43 -3.75 6.37
C ILE A 41 -4.56 -3.41 4.89
N GLY A 42 -4.04 -2.24 4.52
CA GLY A 42 -3.89 -1.82 3.13
C GLY A 42 -2.50 -2.15 2.62
N LEU A 43 -2.43 -2.89 1.52
CA LEU A 43 -1.20 -3.28 0.84
C LEU A 43 -1.11 -2.58 -0.51
N MET A 44 0.07 -2.07 -0.83
CA MET A 44 0.38 -1.45 -2.12
C MET A 44 1.52 -2.22 -2.77
N GLN A 45 1.38 -2.53 -4.06
CA GLN A 45 2.44 -3.11 -4.85
C GLN A 45 2.80 -2.21 -6.03
N LEU A 46 4.10 -2.07 -6.25
CA LEU A 46 4.68 -1.33 -7.36
C LEU A 46 5.60 -2.27 -8.14
N SER A 47 5.29 -2.48 -9.42
CA SER A 47 6.20 -3.22 -10.30
C SER A 47 7.31 -2.30 -10.79
N LEU A 48 8.55 -2.61 -10.39
CA LEU A 48 9.75 -1.83 -10.76
C LEU A 48 10.52 -2.44 -11.94
N SER A 49 10.09 -3.60 -12.45
CA SER A 49 10.83 -4.41 -13.43
C SER A 49 10.99 -3.74 -14.80
N SER A 50 10.15 -2.76 -15.13
CA SER A 50 10.20 -2.01 -16.39
C SER A 50 10.94 -0.67 -16.29
N LEU A 51 11.48 -0.32 -15.12
CA LEU A 51 12.14 0.98 -14.95
C LEU A 51 13.47 0.98 -15.72
N PRO A 52 13.72 1.96 -16.62
CA PRO A 52 14.94 2.04 -17.42
C PRO A 52 16.18 2.48 -16.61
N ALA A 53 16.13 2.36 -15.27
CA ALA A 53 17.18 2.79 -14.36
C ALA A 53 17.69 1.59 -13.56
N THR A 54 18.99 1.31 -13.68
CA THR A 54 19.68 0.27 -12.90
C THR A 54 20.14 0.76 -11.52
N ASN A 55 20.09 2.08 -11.29
CA ASN A 55 20.50 2.73 -10.06
C ASN A 55 19.50 3.83 -9.70
N VAL A 56 19.15 3.95 -8.42
CA VAL A 56 18.24 4.97 -7.88
C VAL A 56 18.98 5.76 -6.81
N VAL A 57 19.13 7.07 -7.02
CA VAL A 57 19.79 7.96 -6.06
C VAL A 57 18.86 8.32 -4.90
N SER A 58 17.56 8.48 -5.18
CA SER A 58 16.53 8.78 -4.20
C SER A 58 15.16 8.31 -4.69
N ALA A 59 14.30 7.88 -3.78
CA ALA A 59 12.90 7.56 -4.05
C ALA A 59 12.00 8.26 -3.03
N MET A 60 10.79 8.63 -3.45
CA MET A 60 9.79 9.26 -2.59
C MET A 60 8.44 8.58 -2.82
N LEU A 61 7.79 8.14 -1.74
CA LEU A 61 6.40 7.72 -1.74
C LEU A 61 5.56 8.87 -1.18
N GLN A 62 4.64 9.39 -1.99
CA GLN A 62 3.73 10.45 -1.57
C GLN A 62 2.32 9.89 -1.42
N LEU A 63 1.80 9.97 -0.19
CA LEU A 63 0.44 9.53 0.16
C LEU A 63 -0.35 10.74 0.68
N ALA A 64 -1.62 10.82 0.29
CA ALA A 64 -2.56 11.79 0.82
C ALA A 64 -3.55 11.10 1.76
N VAL A 65 -3.73 11.65 2.95
CA VAL A 65 -4.74 11.16 3.90
C VAL A 65 -6.05 11.87 3.61
N VAL A 66 -7.04 11.14 3.11
CA VAL A 66 -8.37 11.68 2.82
C VAL A 66 -9.21 11.78 4.09
N VAL A 67 -9.15 10.77 4.96
CA VAL A 67 -9.84 10.71 6.25
C VAL A 67 -8.95 10.01 7.28
N LYS A 68 -8.94 10.51 8.51
CA LYS A 68 -8.28 9.86 9.66
C LYS A 68 -9.22 9.89 10.86
N SER A 69 -9.49 8.72 11.43
CA SER A 69 -10.14 8.59 12.73
C SER A 69 -9.11 8.21 13.80
N GLY A 70 -9.32 8.68 15.03
CA GLY A 70 -8.44 8.41 16.17
C GLY A 70 -7.14 9.24 16.17
N LEU A 71 -6.58 9.39 17.36
CA LEU A 71 -5.42 10.27 17.62
C LEU A 71 -4.07 9.59 17.35
N THR A 72 -4.03 8.26 17.32
CA THR A 72 -2.79 7.50 17.13
C THR A 72 -2.29 7.64 15.71
N GLN A 73 -0.97 7.82 15.55
CA GLN A 73 -0.32 7.88 14.24
C GLN A 73 -0.44 6.53 13.53
N SER A 74 -0.74 6.55 12.22
CA SER A 74 -0.70 5.36 11.38
C SER A 74 0.75 5.09 10.96
N PRO A 75 1.37 3.96 11.38
CA PRO A 75 2.72 3.64 10.93
C PRO A 75 2.70 3.27 9.44
N VAL A 76 3.70 3.74 8.70
CA VAL A 76 3.98 3.27 7.34
C VAL A 76 5.24 2.42 7.40
N VAL A 77 5.12 1.15 7.02
CA VAL A 77 6.23 0.19 7.00
C VAL A 77 6.56 -0.12 5.54
N VAL A 78 7.83 0.02 5.16
CA VAL A 78 8.31 -0.30 3.83
C VAL A 78 9.16 -1.56 3.91
N ASN A 79 8.68 -2.64 3.29
CA ASN A 79 9.38 -3.92 3.25
C ASN A 79 9.83 -4.25 1.82
N ARG A 80 11.01 -4.84 1.68
CA ARG A 80 11.42 -5.48 0.42
C ARG A 80 10.77 -6.85 0.36
N VAL A 81 9.89 -7.04 -0.62
CA VAL A 81 9.30 -8.36 -0.91
C VAL A 81 10.35 -9.17 -1.67
N THR A 82 10.89 -10.21 -1.04
CA THR A 82 11.85 -11.13 -1.69
C THR A 82 11.17 -12.35 -2.31
N ASP A 83 9.97 -12.69 -1.82
CA ASP A 83 9.16 -13.84 -2.23
C ASP A 83 7.66 -13.50 -2.07
N SER A 84 6.76 -14.28 -2.70
CA SER A 84 5.31 -14.08 -2.59
C SER A 84 4.82 -14.13 -1.14
N TYR A 85 3.87 -13.26 -0.80
CA TYR A 85 3.29 -13.19 0.55
C TYR A 85 2.40 -14.40 0.88
N ASP A 86 1.80 -15.05 -0.13
CA ASP A 86 0.76 -16.09 0.02
C ASP A 86 1.28 -17.54 -0.11
N ASN A 87 2.47 -17.87 0.43
CA ASN A 87 2.94 -19.27 0.46
C ASN A 87 2.15 -20.15 1.44
#